data_AF-A0A3Q0EVL2-F1
#
_entry.id   AF-A0A3Q0EVL2-F1
#
_cell.length_a   1.000
_cell.length_b   1.000
_cell.length_c   1.000
_cell.angle_alpha   90.00
_cell.angle_beta   90.00
_cell.angle_gamma   90.00
#
_symmetry.space_group_name_H-M   'P 1'
#
loop_
_entity.id
_entity.type
_entity.pdbx_description
1 polymer ?
#
loop_
_entity_poly.entity_id
_entity_poly.type
_entity_poly.pdbx_seq_one_letter_code
_entity_poly.pdbx_strand_id
1 'polypeptide(L)'
;MRDEEIEKLRGVVRDCVSKHLYSSAIFFADKVAAFTADPADIYMQAQALFLGRHYRRAFHLLNASKIVLSDLRFRYLAAKCLEELKEWDQCLSMLGEAKVDDEGNVSDTKDSNVMYLDKDCEDREINISSAICFLRGKAYEALENRAQARLWYKAAIKADPLCYEALECLIENHMLTCQEEANLISSLQFGSEDGWLSSFYSCLIKKYDKENVVEAKFRELENESCKSDQSDTSFFRTLKSNTDLLACKAEYYHQCGEYQKCFDLTYVLLERDLFHLKCTLVHLAAAVELGHSNELYLMACNLVKDYPQMALSWFAVGCYYYCIKKYDQSRRYFSKATSLDGTFPPAWIGYGNAYAAQEEGDQAMSAYRTAARLFPGSMLVVSDTLNPETFEHCLKGDPHAERSCYSLVFGELLHNDAANSFSHVLPRNIGARGRG
;
A
#
# COMPACT_ATOMS: atom_id res chain seq x y z
N MET A 1 -29.53 -41.36 -0.70
CA MET A 1 -30.35 -40.94 -1.86
C MET A 1 -30.51 -39.41 -1.88
N ARG A 2 -31.42 -38.78 -1.11
CA ARG A 2 -31.58 -37.30 -1.14
C ARG A 2 -30.34 -36.53 -0.68
N ASP A 3 -29.69 -36.96 0.39
CA ASP A 3 -28.50 -36.26 0.92
C ASP A 3 -27.29 -36.37 -0.02
N GLU A 4 -27.15 -37.48 -0.74
CA GLU A 4 -26.11 -37.67 -1.76
C GLU A 4 -26.34 -36.80 -3.00
N GLU A 5 -27.60 -36.57 -3.38
CA GLU A 5 -27.96 -35.66 -4.48
C GLU A 5 -27.69 -34.20 -4.08
N ILE A 6 -27.98 -33.83 -2.83
CA ILE A 6 -27.67 -32.51 -2.26
C ILE A 6 -26.15 -32.28 -2.23
N GLU A 7 -25.36 -33.26 -1.81
CA GLU A 7 -23.91 -33.12 -1.78
C GLU A 7 -23.31 -32.98 -3.20
N LYS A 8 -23.87 -33.71 -4.18
CA LYS A 8 -23.52 -33.49 -5.60
C LYS A 8 -23.84 -32.08 -6.05
N LEU A 9 -25.00 -31.53 -5.67
CA LEU A 9 -25.37 -30.15 -5.98
C LEU A 9 -24.44 -29.13 -5.30
N ARG A 10 -24.04 -29.35 -4.04
CA ARG A 10 -23.02 -28.54 -3.36
C ARG A 10 -21.69 -28.55 -4.12
N GLY A 11 -21.27 -29.72 -4.62
CA GLY A 11 -20.10 -29.85 -5.50
C GLY A 11 -20.24 -29.04 -6.79
N VAL A 12 -21.40 -29.08 -7.44
CA VAL A 12 -21.69 -28.28 -8.66
C VAL A 12 -21.64 -26.77 -8.36
N VAL A 13 -22.14 -26.33 -7.21
CA VAL A 13 -22.05 -24.91 -6.81
C VAL A 13 -20.60 -24.49 -6.65
N ARG A 14 -19.78 -25.28 -5.93
CA ARG A 14 -18.35 -25.02 -5.76
C ARG A 14 -17.60 -24.96 -7.10
N ASP A 15 -17.90 -25.86 -8.03
CA ASP A 15 -17.33 -25.88 -9.39
C ASP A 15 -17.79 -24.68 -10.24
N CYS A 16 -19.04 -24.25 -10.13
CA CYS A 16 -19.53 -23.06 -10.81
C CYS A 16 -18.84 -21.79 -10.28
N VAL A 17 -18.61 -21.71 -8.98
CA VAL A 17 -17.89 -20.60 -8.34
C VAL A 17 -16.43 -20.57 -8.79
N SER A 18 -15.74 -21.72 -8.81
CA SER A 18 -14.34 -21.79 -9.27
C SER A 18 -14.17 -21.45 -10.76
N LYS A 19 -15.19 -21.72 -11.58
CA LYS A 19 -15.22 -21.38 -13.02
C LYS A 19 -15.76 -19.98 -13.33
N HIS A 20 -16.06 -19.16 -12.32
CA HIS A 20 -16.64 -17.82 -12.47
C HIS A 20 -18.03 -17.79 -13.15
N LEU A 21 -18.79 -18.88 -13.09
CA LEU A 21 -20.16 -18.99 -13.63
C LEU A 21 -21.21 -18.62 -12.57
N TYR A 22 -21.24 -17.34 -12.21
CA TYR A 22 -22.02 -16.87 -11.05
C TYR A 22 -23.53 -17.01 -11.20
N SER A 23 -24.10 -16.83 -12.39
CA SER A 23 -25.55 -16.98 -12.62
C SER A 23 -26.04 -18.41 -12.35
N SER A 24 -25.30 -19.40 -12.86
CA SER A 24 -25.54 -20.82 -12.60
C SER A 24 -25.33 -21.16 -11.12
N ALA A 25 -24.26 -20.65 -10.51
CA ALA A 25 -23.99 -20.86 -9.09
C ALA A 25 -25.15 -20.36 -8.21
N ILE A 26 -25.65 -19.15 -8.46
CA ILE A 26 -26.78 -18.57 -7.72
C ILE A 26 -28.04 -19.42 -7.87
N PHE A 27 -28.32 -19.91 -9.09
CA PHE A 27 -29.49 -20.75 -9.34
C PHE A 27 -29.44 -22.05 -8.55
N PHE A 28 -28.32 -22.78 -8.61
CA PHE A 28 -28.18 -24.06 -7.90
C PHE A 28 -28.11 -23.87 -6.39
N ALA A 29 -27.40 -22.84 -5.91
CA ALA A 29 -27.30 -22.56 -4.47
C ALA A 29 -28.66 -22.20 -3.86
N ASP A 30 -29.51 -21.46 -4.57
CA ASP A 30 -30.89 -21.17 -4.13
C ASP A 30 -31.72 -22.45 -3.96
N LYS A 31 -31.56 -23.43 -4.86
CA LYS A 31 -32.26 -24.72 -4.73
C LYS A 31 -31.73 -25.56 -3.58
N VAL A 32 -30.41 -25.61 -3.41
CA VAL A 32 -29.79 -26.32 -2.28
C VAL A 32 -30.26 -25.73 -0.95
N ALA A 33 -30.18 -24.40 -0.78
CA ALA A 33 -30.60 -23.71 0.43
C ALA A 33 -32.10 -23.92 0.73
N ALA A 34 -32.96 -23.99 -0.31
CA ALA A 34 -34.38 -24.28 -0.14
C ALA A 34 -34.66 -25.74 0.29
N PHE A 35 -33.78 -26.69 -0.05
CA PHE A 35 -33.98 -28.10 0.29
C PHE A 35 -33.51 -28.45 1.71
N THR A 36 -32.38 -27.90 2.15
CA THR A 36 -31.78 -28.23 3.45
C THR A 36 -32.16 -27.24 4.54
N ALA A 37 -32.32 -25.96 4.20
CA ALA A 37 -32.39 -24.84 5.14
C ALA A 37 -31.22 -24.81 6.16
N ASP A 38 -30.11 -25.48 5.84
CA ASP A 38 -28.92 -25.53 6.69
C ASP A 38 -28.17 -24.19 6.62
N PRO A 39 -27.60 -23.71 7.75
CA PRO A 39 -26.82 -22.47 7.74
C PRO A 39 -25.69 -22.49 6.70
N ALA A 40 -24.95 -23.59 6.58
CA ALA A 40 -23.85 -23.70 5.62
C ALA A 40 -24.28 -23.50 4.15
N ASP A 41 -25.48 -23.99 3.78
CA ASP A 41 -26.02 -23.83 2.43
C ASP A 41 -26.51 -22.40 2.18
N ILE A 42 -27.10 -21.76 3.20
CA ILE A 42 -27.45 -20.34 3.17
C ILE A 42 -26.19 -19.48 3.00
N TYR A 43 -25.09 -19.84 3.67
CA TYR A 43 -23.80 -19.16 3.52
C TYR A 43 -23.26 -19.31 2.09
N MET A 44 -23.29 -20.53 1.52
CA MET A 44 -22.89 -20.75 0.13
C MET A 44 -23.75 -19.95 -0.86
N GLN A 45 -25.06 -19.84 -0.62
CA GLN A 45 -25.95 -19.00 -1.42
C GLN A 45 -25.58 -17.51 -1.30
N ALA A 46 -25.32 -17.02 -0.09
CA ALA A 46 -24.89 -15.64 0.14
C ALA A 46 -23.54 -15.35 -0.54
N GLN A 47 -22.59 -16.29 -0.49
CA GLN A 47 -21.29 -16.20 -1.16
C GLN A 47 -21.44 -16.13 -2.68
N ALA A 48 -22.29 -16.99 -3.27
CA ALA A 48 -22.58 -16.94 -4.71
C ALA A 48 -23.23 -15.62 -5.12
N LEU A 49 -24.15 -15.07 -4.31
CA LEU A 49 -24.77 -13.76 -4.55
C LEU A 49 -23.77 -12.60 -4.44
N PHE A 50 -22.83 -12.68 -3.48
CA PHE A 50 -21.76 -11.71 -3.32
C PHE A 50 -20.85 -11.67 -4.56
N LEU A 51 -20.40 -12.84 -5.03
CA LEU A 51 -19.58 -12.96 -6.24
C LEU A 51 -20.33 -12.51 -7.51
N GLY A 52 -21.65 -12.73 -7.56
CA GLY A 52 -22.53 -12.19 -8.59
C GLY A 52 -22.81 -10.68 -8.50
N ARG A 53 -22.15 -9.94 -7.60
CA ARG A 53 -22.32 -8.50 -7.36
C ARG A 53 -23.74 -8.10 -6.94
N HIS A 54 -24.51 -9.01 -6.35
CA HIS A 54 -25.85 -8.75 -5.83
C HIS A 54 -25.84 -8.51 -4.31
N TYR A 55 -25.04 -7.53 -3.87
CA TYR A 55 -24.75 -7.28 -2.45
C TYR A 55 -26.00 -7.05 -1.58
N ARG A 56 -26.99 -6.28 -2.06
CA ARG A 56 -28.24 -6.04 -1.31
C ARG A 56 -29.07 -7.31 -1.09
N ARG A 57 -29.11 -8.21 -2.09
CA ARG A 57 -29.84 -9.48 -1.97
C ARG A 57 -29.15 -10.40 -0.98
N ALA A 58 -27.81 -10.47 -1.05
CA ALA A 58 -27.01 -11.23 -0.09
C ALA A 58 -27.21 -10.71 1.34
N PHE A 59 -27.13 -9.40 1.54
CA PHE A 59 -27.34 -8.77 2.86
C PHE A 59 -28.74 -9.04 3.43
N HIS A 60 -29.79 -8.92 2.60
CA HIS A 60 -31.15 -9.23 3.03
C HIS A 60 -31.32 -10.71 3.42
N LEU A 61 -30.76 -11.64 2.64
CA LEU A 61 -30.78 -13.07 2.93
C LEU A 61 -30.09 -13.37 4.27
N LEU A 62 -28.93 -12.75 4.52
CA LEU A 62 -28.20 -12.89 5.77
C LEU A 62 -29.02 -12.34 6.96
N ASN A 63 -29.53 -11.11 6.89
CA ASN A 63 -30.32 -10.55 7.98
C ASN A 63 -31.62 -11.32 8.26
N ALA A 64 -32.26 -11.86 7.22
CA ALA A 64 -33.48 -12.65 7.37
C ALA A 64 -33.23 -13.96 8.15
N SER A 65 -32.03 -14.53 8.06
CA SER A 65 -31.71 -15.81 8.69
C SER A 65 -31.50 -15.72 10.21
N LYS A 66 -31.36 -14.51 10.80
CA LYS A 66 -31.07 -14.23 12.23
C LYS A 66 -29.84 -14.96 12.83
N ILE A 67 -29.17 -15.82 12.05
CA ILE A 67 -27.94 -16.56 12.38
C ILE A 67 -26.70 -15.65 12.33
N VAL A 68 -26.83 -14.44 11.77
CA VAL A 68 -25.75 -13.45 11.65
C VAL A 68 -25.16 -13.06 13.01
N LEU A 69 -25.94 -13.13 14.09
CA LEU A 69 -25.44 -12.83 15.44
C LEU A 69 -24.68 -14.00 16.05
N SER A 70 -24.94 -15.24 15.62
CA SER A 70 -24.35 -16.45 16.21
C SER A 70 -23.06 -16.90 15.54
N ASP A 71 -22.84 -16.57 14.26
CA ASP A 71 -21.68 -17.03 13.51
C ASP A 71 -20.90 -15.85 12.91
N LEU A 72 -19.61 -15.79 13.23
CA LEU A 72 -18.68 -14.74 12.80
C LEU A 72 -18.52 -14.70 11.27
N ARG A 73 -18.64 -15.84 10.57
CA ARG A 73 -18.51 -15.92 9.10
C ARG A 73 -19.64 -15.15 8.41
N PHE A 74 -20.87 -15.32 8.90
CA PHE A 74 -22.05 -14.63 8.37
C PHE A 74 -21.98 -13.14 8.67
N ARG A 75 -21.53 -12.77 9.87
CA ARG A 75 -21.29 -11.38 10.26
C ARG A 75 -20.26 -10.71 9.35
N TYR A 76 -19.13 -11.38 9.09
CA TYR A 76 -18.10 -10.88 8.19
C TYR A 76 -18.62 -10.70 6.75
N LEU A 77 -19.30 -11.70 6.19
CA LEU A 77 -19.85 -11.60 4.83
C LEU A 77 -20.92 -10.50 4.71
N ALA A 78 -21.77 -10.34 5.73
CA ALA A 78 -22.77 -9.27 5.78
C ALA A 78 -22.10 -7.89 5.81
N ALA A 79 -21.06 -7.72 6.63
CA ALA A 79 -20.29 -6.49 6.70
C ALA A 79 -19.55 -6.20 5.38
N LYS A 80 -18.99 -7.22 4.72
CA LYS A 80 -18.37 -7.11 3.40
C LYS A 80 -19.37 -6.69 2.31
N CYS A 81 -20.63 -7.13 2.40
CA CYS A 81 -21.68 -6.63 1.51
C CYS A 81 -21.95 -5.13 1.71
N LEU A 82 -21.89 -4.64 2.95
CA LEU A 82 -22.11 -3.23 3.29
C LEU A 82 -20.94 -2.35 2.88
N GLU A 83 -19.72 -2.87 2.97
CA GLU A 83 -18.50 -2.24 2.46
C GLU A 83 -18.63 -1.90 0.96
N GLU A 84 -19.02 -2.89 0.15
CA GLU A 84 -19.23 -2.71 -1.30
C GLU A 84 -20.38 -1.73 -1.61
N LEU A 85 -21.36 -1.63 -0.71
CA LEU A 85 -22.44 -0.64 -0.78
C LEU A 85 -22.04 0.75 -0.27
N LYS A 86 -20.85 0.89 0.33
CA LYS A 86 -20.32 2.09 0.98
C LYS A 86 -21.17 2.58 2.17
N GLU A 87 -21.90 1.69 2.81
CA GLU A 87 -22.72 1.98 4.00
C GLU A 87 -21.92 1.66 5.28
N TRP A 88 -20.95 2.52 5.60
CA TRP A 88 -19.93 2.28 6.64
C TRP A 88 -20.49 2.26 8.07
N ASP A 89 -21.47 3.09 8.39
CA ASP A 89 -22.07 3.13 9.74
C ASP A 89 -22.79 1.82 10.09
N GLN A 90 -23.54 1.27 9.13
CA GLN A 90 -24.19 -0.02 9.28
C GLN A 90 -23.16 -1.14 9.36
N CYS A 91 -22.06 -1.04 8.59
CA CYS A 91 -20.96 -2.02 8.64
C CYS A 91 -20.37 -2.13 10.06
N LEU A 92 -20.08 -1.00 10.71
CA LEU A 92 -19.59 -0.98 12.08
C LEU A 92 -20.60 -1.56 13.07
N SER A 93 -21.89 -1.22 12.94
CA SER A 93 -22.94 -1.80 13.77
C SER A 93 -23.04 -3.32 13.60
N MET A 94 -22.84 -3.84 12.39
CA MET A 94 -22.88 -5.28 12.12
C MET A 94 -21.67 -6.02 12.67
N LEU A 95 -20.48 -5.42 12.58
CA LEU A 95 -19.25 -5.99 13.14
C LEU A 95 -19.23 -5.97 14.67
N GLY A 96 -20.02 -5.11 15.32
CA GLY A 96 -20.15 -5.03 16.78
C GLY A 96 -19.16 -4.08 17.46
N GLU A 97 -19.46 -3.72 18.71
CA GLU A 97 -18.73 -2.72 19.52
C GLU A 97 -17.52 -3.30 20.28
N ALA A 98 -16.74 -4.18 19.66
CA ALA A 98 -15.51 -4.64 20.31
C ALA A 98 -14.58 -3.43 20.53
N LYS A 99 -13.91 -3.39 21.68
CA LYS A 99 -12.97 -2.33 22.02
C LYS A 99 -11.54 -2.85 21.88
N VAL A 100 -10.71 -2.04 21.24
CA VAL A 100 -9.27 -2.27 21.12
C VAL A 100 -8.55 -1.38 22.12
N ASP A 101 -7.68 -1.98 22.91
CA ASP A 101 -6.78 -1.24 23.81
C ASP A 101 -5.72 -0.48 22.99
N ASP A 102 -5.06 0.53 23.59
CA ASP A 102 -4.05 1.39 22.93
C ASP A 102 -2.88 0.61 22.29
N GLU A 103 -2.68 -0.64 22.70
CA GLU A 103 -1.66 -1.56 22.20
C GLU A 103 -2.15 -2.46 21.06
N GLY A 104 -3.44 -2.42 20.67
CA GLY A 104 -4.00 -3.25 19.60
C GLY A 104 -4.56 -4.60 20.05
N ASN A 105 -4.79 -4.81 21.35
CA ASN A 105 -5.40 -6.04 21.86
C ASN A 105 -6.93 -5.90 21.82
N VAL A 106 -7.62 -6.84 21.17
CA VAL A 106 -9.08 -6.87 21.11
C VAL A 106 -9.61 -7.47 22.40
N SER A 107 -10.35 -6.69 23.17
CA SER A 107 -11.04 -7.17 24.38
C SER A 107 -12.39 -7.80 24.01
N ASP A 108 -12.37 -8.95 23.33
CA ASP A 108 -13.63 -9.68 23.11
C ASP A 108 -13.96 -10.56 24.31
N THR A 109 -14.93 -10.09 25.09
CA THR A 109 -15.75 -10.92 25.97
C THR A 109 -16.42 -12.00 25.13
N LYS A 110 -15.90 -13.23 25.21
CA LYS A 110 -16.61 -14.51 25.03
C LYS A 110 -17.66 -14.53 23.90
N ASP A 111 -17.23 -14.81 22.66
CA ASP A 111 -18.07 -15.56 21.71
C ASP A 111 -17.24 -16.70 21.11
N SER A 112 -16.97 -17.68 21.98
CA SER A 112 -16.42 -18.98 21.65
C SER A 112 -17.47 -19.81 20.93
N ASN A 113 -17.60 -19.68 19.60
CA ASN A 113 -18.14 -20.72 18.74
C ASN A 113 -17.66 -20.52 17.30
N VAL A 114 -16.40 -20.88 17.04
CA VAL A 114 -15.92 -21.16 15.69
C VAL A 114 -16.42 -22.56 15.32
N MET A 115 -17.52 -22.65 14.57
CA MET A 115 -17.89 -23.91 13.92
C MET A 115 -16.96 -24.12 12.72
N TYR A 116 -16.04 -25.07 12.84
CA TYR A 116 -15.23 -25.56 11.73
C TYR A 116 -16.12 -26.31 10.74
N LEU A 117 -16.49 -25.66 9.64
CA LEU A 117 -17.24 -26.28 8.54
C LEU A 117 -16.36 -27.01 7.53
N ASP A 118 -15.03 -26.91 7.64
CA ASP A 118 -14.11 -27.77 6.91
C ASP A 118 -13.31 -28.61 7.91
N LYS A 119 -13.65 -29.90 8.00
CA LYS A 119 -12.81 -30.91 8.66
C LYS A 119 -11.64 -31.38 7.78
N ASP A 120 -11.59 -30.91 6.53
CA ASP A 120 -10.75 -31.49 5.48
C ASP A 120 -9.85 -30.46 4.76
N CYS A 121 -9.63 -29.26 5.31
CA CYS A 121 -8.67 -28.29 4.76
C CYS A 121 -7.58 -27.95 5.79
N GLU A 122 -6.33 -28.07 5.35
CA GLU A 122 -5.11 -28.12 6.15
C GLU A 122 -4.79 -26.79 6.83
N ASP A 123 -4.74 -26.78 8.18
CA ASP A 123 -3.93 -26.02 9.16
C ASP A 123 -3.41 -24.58 8.91
N ARG A 124 -3.79 -23.84 7.86
CA ARG A 124 -3.32 -22.46 7.61
C ARG A 124 -4.37 -21.58 6.91
N GLU A 125 -5.54 -21.41 7.54
CA GLU A 125 -6.51 -20.38 7.12
C GLU A 125 -6.27 -19.06 7.86
N ILE A 126 -6.50 -17.93 7.18
CA ILE A 126 -6.56 -16.62 7.84
C ILE A 126 -7.74 -16.65 8.82
N ASN A 127 -7.48 -16.32 10.08
CA ASN A 127 -8.49 -16.23 11.11
C ASN A 127 -9.54 -15.18 10.74
N ILE A 128 -10.80 -15.55 10.88
CA ILE A 128 -11.92 -14.66 10.55
C ILE A 128 -11.91 -13.42 11.46
N SER A 129 -11.33 -13.52 12.66
CA SER A 129 -11.17 -12.38 13.58
C SER A 129 -10.23 -11.30 13.01
N SER A 130 -9.12 -11.67 12.34
CA SER A 130 -8.21 -10.70 11.71
C SER A 130 -8.89 -10.01 10.54
N ALA A 131 -9.63 -10.76 9.72
CA ALA A 131 -10.41 -10.24 8.60
C ALA A 131 -11.51 -9.25 9.07
N ILE A 132 -12.17 -9.53 10.21
CA ILE A 132 -13.12 -8.61 10.83
C ILE A 132 -12.43 -7.33 11.30
N CYS A 133 -11.27 -7.44 11.96
CA CYS A 133 -10.51 -6.29 12.43
C CYS A 133 -10.02 -5.42 11.26
N PHE A 134 -9.56 -6.04 10.18
CA PHE A 134 -9.19 -5.36 8.95
C PHE A 134 -10.37 -4.58 8.36
N LEU A 135 -11.54 -5.20 8.25
CA LEU A 135 -12.73 -4.55 7.73
C LEU A 135 -13.20 -3.37 8.61
N ARG A 136 -13.05 -3.47 9.94
CA ARG A 136 -13.27 -2.33 10.85
C ARG A 136 -12.28 -1.21 10.59
N GLY A 137 -11.00 -1.53 10.42
CA GLY A 137 -9.96 -0.54 10.06
C GLY A 137 -10.32 0.23 8.79
N LYS A 138 -10.75 -0.49 7.74
CA LYS A 138 -11.19 0.08 6.46
C LYS A 138 -12.44 0.95 6.60
N ALA A 139 -13.40 0.54 7.43
CA ALA A 139 -14.58 1.35 7.72
C ALA A 139 -14.22 2.66 8.45
N TYR A 140 -13.33 2.61 9.44
CA TYR A 140 -12.86 3.83 10.13
C TYR A 140 -12.03 4.73 9.22
N GLU A 141 -11.27 4.16 8.29
CA GLU A 141 -10.55 4.93 7.27
C GLU A 141 -11.51 5.69 6.35
N ALA A 142 -12.57 5.03 5.88
CA ALA A 142 -13.60 5.66 5.07
C ALA A 142 -14.42 6.73 5.82
N LEU A 143 -14.52 6.61 7.15
CA LEU A 143 -15.11 7.63 8.04
C LEU A 143 -14.11 8.71 8.48
N GLU A 144 -12.92 8.76 7.88
CA GLU A 144 -11.84 9.72 8.15
C GLU A 144 -11.25 9.65 9.58
N ASN A 145 -11.58 8.62 10.36
CA ASN A 145 -11.03 8.39 11.70
C ASN A 145 -9.75 7.55 11.64
N ARG A 146 -8.66 8.18 11.18
CA ARG A 146 -7.35 7.51 11.00
C ARG A 146 -6.74 6.96 12.29
N ALA A 147 -6.98 7.61 13.42
CA ALA A 147 -6.43 7.17 14.71
C ALA A 147 -6.96 5.79 15.10
N GLN A 148 -8.27 5.57 14.93
CA GLN A 148 -8.91 4.28 15.17
C GLN A 148 -8.54 3.27 14.09
N ALA A 149 -8.54 3.67 12.81
CA ALA A 149 -8.14 2.79 11.71
C ALA A 149 -6.76 2.15 11.97
N ARG A 150 -5.78 2.97 12.38
CA ARG A 150 -4.45 2.51 12.77
C ARG A 150 -4.46 1.44 13.87
N LEU A 151 -5.27 1.61 14.92
CA LEU A 151 -5.35 0.63 16.02
C LEU A 151 -5.95 -0.70 15.54
N TRP A 152 -7.01 -0.63 14.73
CA TRP A 152 -7.68 -1.82 14.19
C TRP A 152 -6.81 -2.58 13.19
N TYR A 153 -6.04 -1.89 12.36
CA TYR A 153 -5.07 -2.54 11.49
C TYR A 153 -3.93 -3.20 12.28
N LYS A 154 -3.41 -2.54 13.33
CA LYS A 154 -2.44 -3.19 14.25
C LYS A 154 -3.02 -4.44 14.90
N ALA A 155 -4.27 -4.37 15.35
CA ALA A 155 -4.97 -5.52 15.94
C ALA A 155 -5.14 -6.68 14.94
N ALA A 156 -5.43 -6.37 13.67
CA ALA A 156 -5.57 -7.38 12.62
C ALA A 156 -4.28 -8.18 12.39
N ILE A 157 -3.13 -7.49 12.30
CA ILE A 157 -1.83 -8.14 12.07
C ILE A 157 -1.38 -8.93 13.31
N LYS A 158 -1.71 -8.45 14.52
CA LYS A 158 -1.48 -9.20 15.75
C LYS A 158 -2.34 -10.46 15.86
N ALA A 159 -3.58 -10.39 15.37
CA ALA A 159 -4.47 -11.54 15.34
C ALA A 159 -3.96 -12.61 14.37
N ASP A 160 -3.59 -12.21 13.15
CA ASP A 160 -2.85 -13.07 12.20
C ASP A 160 -1.74 -12.30 11.48
N PRO A 161 -0.49 -12.77 11.58
CA PRO A 161 0.62 -12.23 10.81
C PRO A 161 0.47 -12.42 9.29
N LEU A 162 -0.41 -13.31 8.82
CA LEU A 162 -0.62 -13.60 7.40
C LEU A 162 -1.51 -12.55 6.68
N CYS A 163 -2.17 -11.66 7.42
CA CYS A 163 -3.03 -10.62 6.84
C CYS A 163 -2.20 -9.47 6.24
N TYR A 164 -1.69 -9.66 5.02
CA TYR A 164 -0.90 -8.66 4.30
C TYR A 164 -1.68 -7.39 3.95
N GLU A 165 -2.98 -7.49 3.63
CA GLU A 165 -3.80 -6.32 3.25
C GLU A 165 -3.81 -5.24 4.35
N ALA A 166 -3.88 -5.65 5.63
CA ALA A 166 -3.81 -4.72 6.75
C ALA A 166 -2.45 -4.02 6.85
N LEU A 167 -1.37 -4.74 6.56
CA LEU A 167 -0.02 -4.18 6.55
C LEU A 167 0.17 -3.20 5.39
N GLU A 168 -0.31 -3.55 4.20
CA GLU A 168 -0.27 -2.69 3.02
C GLU A 168 -0.97 -1.36 3.28
N CYS A 169 -2.18 -1.37 3.84
CA CYS A 169 -2.90 -0.14 4.20
C CYS A 169 -2.16 0.70 5.26
N LEU A 170 -1.49 0.08 6.23
CA LEU A 170 -0.67 0.80 7.21
C LEU A 170 0.52 1.52 6.58
N ILE A 171 1.20 0.85 5.65
CA ILE A 171 2.39 1.36 4.95
C ILE A 171 1.99 2.44 3.94
N GLU A 172 0.99 2.19 3.09
CA GLU A 172 0.57 3.13 2.04
C GLU A 172 0.07 4.45 2.61
N ASN A 173 -0.71 4.39 3.69
CA ASN A 173 -1.22 5.60 4.34
C ASN A 173 -0.22 6.25 5.31
N HIS A 174 0.98 5.67 5.45
CA HIS A 174 2.02 6.10 6.39
C HIS A 174 1.47 6.43 7.79
N MET A 175 0.62 5.54 8.31
CA MET A 175 -0.10 5.77 9.58
C MET A 175 0.77 5.56 10.82
N LEU A 176 1.94 4.94 10.66
CA LEU A 176 2.84 4.57 11.75
C LEU A 176 4.09 5.44 11.76
N THR A 177 4.66 5.62 12.95
CA THR A 177 6.02 6.13 13.10
C THR A 177 7.02 4.99 12.99
N CYS A 178 8.26 5.27 12.62
CA CYS A 178 9.33 4.25 12.51
C CYS A 178 9.51 3.43 13.80
N GLN A 179 9.20 4.02 14.96
CA GLN A 179 9.25 3.34 16.27
C GLN A 179 8.07 2.39 16.47
N GLU A 180 6.86 2.81 16.13
CA GLU A 180 5.66 1.97 16.21
C GLU A 180 5.74 0.77 15.25
N GLU A 181 6.34 0.99 14.09
CA GLU A 181 6.67 -0.03 13.09
C GLU A 181 7.65 -1.10 13.60
N ALA A 182 8.75 -0.67 14.22
CA ALA A 182 9.71 -1.59 14.84
C ALA A 182 9.08 -2.39 15.98
N ASN A 183 8.25 -1.73 16.80
CA ASN A 183 7.50 -2.38 17.87
C ASN A 183 6.49 -3.39 17.30
N LEU A 184 5.81 -3.06 16.20
CA LEU A 184 4.88 -3.96 15.53
C LEU A 184 5.61 -5.25 15.12
N ILE A 185 6.72 -5.17 14.37
CA ILE A 185 7.49 -6.35 13.94
C ILE A 185 7.91 -7.20 15.16
N SER A 186 8.39 -6.55 16.23
CA SER A 186 8.81 -7.27 17.44
C SER A 186 7.66 -7.97 18.19
N SER A 187 6.44 -7.49 18.00
CA SER A 187 5.23 -8.05 18.63
C SER A 187 4.59 -9.19 17.85
N LEU A 188 4.98 -9.38 16.58
CA LEU A 188 4.43 -10.43 15.72
C LEU A 188 5.02 -11.79 16.08
N GLN A 189 4.15 -12.79 16.23
CA GLN A 189 4.54 -14.16 16.49
C GLN A 189 4.47 -14.96 15.18
N PHE A 190 5.62 -15.15 14.54
CA PHE A 190 5.72 -15.99 13.34
C PHE A 190 5.89 -17.46 13.71
N GLY A 191 5.28 -18.37 12.93
CA GLY A 191 5.58 -19.79 13.01
C GLY A 191 7.03 -20.07 12.61
N SER A 192 7.59 -21.22 13.03
CA SER A 192 8.98 -21.60 12.73
C SER A 192 9.29 -21.69 11.22
N GLU A 193 8.27 -21.87 10.39
CA GLU A 193 8.37 -21.94 8.92
C GLU A 193 8.25 -20.57 8.21
N ASP A 194 7.86 -19.51 8.94
CA ASP A 194 7.51 -18.20 8.35
C ASP A 194 8.61 -17.13 8.54
N GLY A 195 9.85 -17.57 8.77
CA GLY A 195 11.00 -16.67 8.92
C GLY A 195 11.18 -15.71 7.73
N TRP A 196 10.89 -16.18 6.51
CA TRP A 196 10.93 -15.37 5.29
C TRP A 196 9.91 -14.23 5.30
N LEU A 197 8.74 -14.41 5.91
CA LEU A 197 7.68 -13.41 5.98
C LEU A 197 8.07 -12.27 6.92
N SER A 198 8.68 -12.62 8.06
CA SER A 198 9.26 -11.64 8.98
C SER A 198 10.34 -10.79 8.27
N SER A 199 11.24 -11.44 7.53
CA SER A 199 12.27 -10.75 6.76
C SER A 199 11.66 -9.86 5.67
N PHE A 200 10.63 -10.32 4.96
CA PHE A 200 9.91 -9.54 3.95
C PHE A 200 9.20 -8.31 4.55
N TYR A 201 8.47 -8.48 5.65
CA TYR A 201 7.83 -7.36 6.37
C TYR A 201 8.87 -6.37 6.90
N SER A 202 10.03 -6.86 7.35
CA SER A 202 11.12 -5.98 7.77
C SER A 202 11.65 -5.11 6.64
N CYS A 203 11.70 -5.63 5.40
CA CYS A 203 12.10 -4.87 4.21
C CYS A 203 11.05 -3.85 3.78
N LEU A 204 9.77 -4.19 3.93
CA LEU A 204 8.66 -3.28 3.62
C LEU A 204 8.60 -2.07 4.56
N ILE A 205 8.94 -2.29 5.83
CA ILE A 205 8.77 -1.31 6.90
C ILE A 205 10.03 -0.44 7.08
N LYS A 206 11.22 -1.04 7.09
CA LYS A 206 12.47 -0.34 7.48
C LYS A 206 13.15 0.39 6.31
N LYS A 207 12.38 1.22 5.61
CA LYS A 207 12.89 2.04 4.50
C LYS A 207 13.88 3.13 4.96
N TYR A 208 13.86 3.51 6.24
CA TYR A 208 14.62 4.62 6.82
C TYR A 208 15.83 4.21 7.68
N ASP A 209 16.22 2.93 7.68
CA ASP A 209 17.43 2.47 8.39
C ASP A 209 18.71 2.86 7.61
N LYS A 210 19.87 2.79 8.27
CA LYS A 210 21.18 3.02 7.64
C LYS A 210 21.37 2.13 6.40
N GLU A 211 21.95 2.71 5.34
CA GLU A 211 22.04 2.11 4.01
C GLU A 211 22.59 0.67 4.02
N ASN A 212 23.64 0.46 4.81
CA ASN A 212 24.31 -0.84 4.95
C ASN A 212 23.43 -1.94 5.60
N VAL A 213 22.50 -1.57 6.48
CA VAL A 213 21.64 -2.53 7.19
C VAL A 213 20.52 -3.01 6.29
N VAL A 214 19.98 -2.11 5.46
CA VAL A 214 18.91 -2.42 4.52
C VAL A 214 19.46 -3.25 3.35
N GLU A 215 20.62 -2.87 2.80
CA GLU A 215 21.31 -3.70 1.82
C GLU A 215 21.71 -5.08 2.37
N ALA A 216 22.13 -5.16 3.64
CA ALA A 216 22.44 -6.44 4.28
C ALA A 216 21.20 -7.34 4.39
N LYS A 217 20.02 -6.80 4.73
CA LYS A 217 18.76 -7.57 4.76
C LYS A 217 18.28 -7.99 3.39
N PHE A 218 18.42 -7.13 2.38
CA PHE A 218 18.16 -7.53 1.00
C PHE A 218 19.13 -8.63 0.57
N ARG A 219 20.41 -8.55 0.98
CA ARG A 219 21.37 -9.64 0.77
C ARG A 219 21.03 -10.88 1.58
N GLU A 220 20.49 -10.79 2.79
CA GLU A 220 20.00 -11.94 3.56
C GLU A 220 18.82 -12.61 2.86
N LEU A 221 17.84 -11.85 2.37
CA LEU A 221 16.75 -12.41 1.54
C LEU A 221 17.25 -13.00 0.21
N GLU A 222 18.31 -12.43 -0.37
CA GLU A 222 18.98 -12.97 -1.56
C GLU A 222 19.93 -14.15 -1.24
N ASN A 223 20.38 -14.32 0.02
CA ASN A 223 21.46 -15.24 0.44
C ASN A 223 21.08 -16.29 1.52
N GLU A 224 19.93 -16.23 2.20
CA GLU A 224 19.44 -17.21 3.20
C GLU A 224 19.31 -18.65 2.64
N SER A 225 19.68 -18.82 1.37
CA SER A 225 20.10 -20.02 0.65
C SER A 225 21.20 -20.93 1.23
N CYS A 226 21.64 -20.85 2.49
CA CYS A 226 22.82 -21.64 2.91
C CYS A 226 22.76 -22.46 4.21
N LYS A 227 21.62 -22.63 4.88
CA LYS A 227 21.55 -23.54 6.04
C LYS A 227 20.26 -24.39 6.11
N SER A 228 20.02 -25.21 5.10
CA SER A 228 19.44 -26.56 5.27
C SER A 228 19.25 -27.24 3.91
N ASP A 229 20.03 -28.30 3.71
CA ASP A 229 19.83 -29.52 2.92
C ASP A 229 19.20 -29.53 1.51
N GLN A 230 19.80 -30.43 0.72
CA GLN A 230 19.75 -30.56 -0.72
C GLN A 230 18.42 -31.18 -1.20
N SER A 231 17.34 -30.39 -1.26
CA SER A 231 16.16 -30.72 -2.09
C SER A 231 15.24 -29.54 -2.44
N ASP A 232 15.27 -28.43 -1.69
CA ASP A 232 14.33 -27.31 -1.85
C ASP A 232 14.90 -26.07 -2.56
N THR A 233 15.90 -26.29 -3.44
CA THR A 233 16.64 -25.21 -4.11
C THR A 233 15.87 -24.48 -5.21
N SER A 234 14.64 -24.90 -5.52
CA SER A 234 13.77 -24.26 -6.52
C SER A 234 12.87 -23.16 -5.95
N PHE A 235 12.41 -23.25 -4.70
CA PHE A 235 11.41 -22.31 -4.16
C PHE A 235 12.04 -20.94 -3.85
N PHE A 236 13.21 -20.92 -3.22
CA PHE A 236 13.85 -19.70 -2.73
C PHE A 236 14.63 -18.90 -3.78
N ARG A 237 15.08 -19.51 -4.90
CA ARG A 237 15.63 -18.74 -6.04
C ARG A 237 14.58 -17.83 -6.69
N THR A 238 13.31 -18.19 -6.56
CA THR A 238 12.17 -17.48 -7.16
C THR A 238 11.92 -16.13 -6.48
N LEU A 239 12.24 -16.00 -5.19
CA LEU A 239 12.05 -14.75 -4.43
C LEU A 239 12.94 -13.61 -4.93
N LYS A 240 14.14 -13.89 -5.46
CA LYS A 240 15.02 -12.87 -6.06
C LYS A 240 14.41 -12.25 -7.32
N SER A 241 13.57 -12.99 -8.03
CA SER A 241 12.84 -12.51 -9.20
C SER A 241 11.47 -11.90 -8.86
N ASN A 242 11.05 -11.93 -7.59
CA ASN A 242 9.75 -11.38 -7.21
C ASN A 242 9.69 -9.89 -7.50
N THR A 243 8.61 -9.49 -8.16
CA THR A 243 8.38 -8.09 -8.54
C THR A 243 8.20 -7.20 -7.33
N ASP A 244 7.54 -7.67 -6.26
CA ASP A 244 7.37 -6.88 -5.04
C ASP A 244 8.68 -6.57 -4.31
N LEU A 245 9.61 -7.54 -4.23
CA LEU A 245 10.92 -7.30 -3.61
C LEU A 245 11.75 -6.31 -4.44
N LEU A 246 11.69 -6.43 -5.77
CA LEU A 246 12.35 -5.50 -6.69
C LEU A 246 11.73 -4.10 -6.60
N ALA A 247 10.40 -3.99 -6.45
CA ALA A 247 9.71 -2.73 -6.23
C ALA A 247 10.16 -2.08 -4.90
N CYS A 248 10.24 -2.85 -3.82
CA CYS A 248 10.74 -2.36 -2.53
C CYS A 248 12.19 -1.87 -2.63
N LYS A 249 13.03 -2.61 -3.35
CA LYS A 249 14.44 -2.25 -3.59
C LYS A 249 14.56 -0.98 -4.44
N ALA A 250 13.70 -0.81 -5.44
CA ALA A 250 13.63 0.39 -6.25
C ALA A 250 13.19 1.61 -5.42
N GLU A 251 12.13 1.48 -4.61
CA GLU A 251 11.69 2.52 -3.68
C GLU A 251 12.82 2.96 -2.75
N TYR A 252 13.57 2.00 -2.22
CA TYR A 252 14.73 2.27 -1.39
C TYR A 252 15.84 3.03 -2.14
N TYR A 253 16.23 2.60 -3.35
CA TYR A 253 17.24 3.34 -4.13
C TYR A 253 16.78 4.74 -4.53
N HIS A 254 15.49 4.93 -4.74
CA HIS A 254 14.91 6.26 -4.96
C HIS A 254 15.10 7.15 -3.71
N GLN A 255 14.87 6.62 -2.51
CA GLN A 255 15.10 7.32 -1.24
C GLN A 255 16.58 7.60 -0.95
N CYS A 256 17.49 6.74 -1.42
CA CYS A 256 18.94 6.97 -1.31
C CYS A 256 19.47 7.99 -2.33
N GLY A 257 18.64 8.48 -3.25
CA GLY A 257 19.05 9.39 -4.33
C GLY A 257 19.81 8.71 -5.48
N GLU A 258 19.92 7.38 -5.48
CA GLU A 258 20.55 6.61 -6.56
C GLU A 258 19.57 6.34 -7.71
N TYR A 259 19.16 7.41 -8.40
CA TYR A 259 18.09 7.34 -9.40
C TYR A 259 18.43 6.45 -10.61
N GLN A 260 19.71 6.31 -10.98
CA GLN A 260 20.12 5.44 -12.11
C GLN A 260 19.87 3.96 -11.81
N LYS A 261 20.31 3.47 -10.64
CA LYS A 261 20.09 2.07 -10.24
C LYS A 261 18.59 1.78 -10.06
N CYS A 262 17.85 2.74 -9.49
CA CYS A 262 16.40 2.68 -9.40
C CYS A 262 15.75 2.55 -10.78
N PHE A 263 16.17 3.37 -11.75
CA PHE A 263 15.64 3.35 -13.10
C PHE A 263 15.88 2.02 -13.80
N ASP A 264 17.11 1.49 -13.74
CA ASP A 264 17.44 0.19 -14.35
C ASP A 264 16.62 -0.96 -13.76
N LEU A 265 16.43 -0.97 -12.43
CA LEU A 265 15.65 -1.99 -11.75
C LEU A 265 14.16 -1.91 -12.07
N THR A 266 13.60 -0.70 -12.06
CA THR A 266 12.19 -0.49 -12.40
C THR A 266 11.92 -0.76 -13.87
N TYR A 267 12.87 -0.47 -14.76
CA TYR A 267 12.77 -0.79 -16.18
C TYR A 267 12.67 -2.32 -16.39
N VAL A 268 13.56 -3.10 -15.76
CA VAL A 268 13.50 -4.58 -15.81
C VAL A 268 12.20 -5.13 -15.21
N LEU A 269 11.67 -4.47 -14.18
CA LEU A 269 10.40 -4.86 -13.55
C LEU A 269 9.21 -4.59 -14.48
N LEU A 270 9.16 -3.40 -15.11
CA LEU A 270 8.08 -3.03 -16.02
C LEU A 270 8.09 -3.85 -17.32
N GLU A 271 9.24 -4.35 -17.76
CA GLU A 271 9.30 -5.33 -18.87
C GLU A 271 8.61 -6.66 -18.53
N ARG A 272 8.58 -7.04 -17.24
CA ARG A 272 7.91 -8.26 -16.77
C ARG A 272 6.44 -8.01 -16.45
N ASP A 273 6.19 -7.02 -15.61
CA ASP A 273 4.87 -6.61 -15.13
C ASP A 273 4.64 -5.14 -15.45
N LEU A 274 4.09 -4.88 -16.65
CA LEU A 274 3.80 -3.53 -17.15
C LEU A 274 2.87 -2.70 -16.24
N PHE A 275 2.09 -3.36 -15.38
CA PHE A 275 0.97 -2.74 -14.66
C PHE A 275 1.14 -2.73 -13.13
N HIS A 276 2.34 -2.94 -12.61
CA HIS A 276 2.57 -2.86 -11.17
C HIS A 276 2.58 -1.39 -10.69
N LEU A 277 1.48 -0.93 -10.06
CA LEU A 277 1.22 0.49 -9.77
C LEU A 277 2.33 1.16 -8.95
N LYS A 278 2.82 0.52 -7.87
CA LYS A 278 3.86 1.10 -7.00
C LYS A 278 5.16 1.38 -7.75
N CYS A 279 5.64 0.39 -8.50
CA CYS A 279 6.80 0.52 -9.38
C CYS A 279 6.60 1.57 -10.46
N THR A 280 5.42 1.67 -11.08
CA THR A 280 5.20 2.71 -12.12
C THR A 280 5.37 4.12 -11.54
N LEU A 281 4.94 4.38 -10.30
CA LEU A 281 5.13 5.66 -9.64
C LEU A 281 6.61 5.98 -9.41
N VAL A 282 7.35 5.01 -8.86
CA VAL A 282 8.78 5.14 -8.58
C VAL A 282 9.59 5.32 -9.87
N HIS A 283 9.22 4.59 -10.92
CA HIS A 283 9.82 4.71 -12.24
C HIS A 283 9.59 6.10 -12.84
N LEU A 284 8.35 6.61 -12.79
CA LEU A 284 8.04 7.96 -13.25
C LEU A 284 8.84 9.02 -12.49
N ALA A 285 8.96 8.88 -11.17
CA ALA A 285 9.74 9.79 -10.35
C ALA A 285 11.23 9.75 -10.74
N ALA A 286 11.84 8.56 -10.82
CA ALA A 286 13.24 8.40 -11.23
C ALA A 286 13.48 8.94 -12.66
N ALA A 287 12.56 8.69 -13.60
CA ALA A 287 12.67 9.17 -14.97
C ALA A 287 12.58 10.70 -15.08
N VAL A 288 11.79 11.35 -14.21
CA VAL A 288 11.72 12.82 -14.12
C VAL A 288 13.04 13.40 -13.65
N GLU A 289 13.63 12.83 -12.59
CA GLU A 289 14.91 13.27 -12.03
C GLU A 289 16.08 13.08 -13.02
N LEU A 290 16.06 11.99 -13.79
CA LEU A 290 17.06 11.72 -14.83
C LEU A 290 16.80 12.53 -16.12
N GLY A 291 15.62 13.12 -16.28
CA GLY A 291 15.25 13.89 -17.47
C GLY A 291 14.95 13.05 -18.72
N HIS A 292 14.58 11.77 -18.56
CA HIS A 292 14.27 10.84 -19.65
C HIS A 292 12.89 11.10 -20.27
N SER A 293 12.73 12.24 -20.94
CA SER A 293 11.45 12.67 -21.53
C SER A 293 10.87 11.74 -22.59
N ASN A 294 11.72 11.03 -23.35
CA ASN A 294 11.28 10.11 -24.41
C ASN A 294 10.53 8.89 -23.85
N GLU A 295 11.04 8.31 -22.78
CA GLU A 295 10.44 7.12 -22.15
C GLU A 295 9.19 7.51 -21.38
N LEU A 296 9.22 8.63 -20.65
CA LEU A 296 8.04 9.22 -20.03
C LEU A 296 6.91 9.44 -21.04
N TYR A 297 7.21 9.93 -22.24
CA TYR A 297 6.21 10.11 -23.29
C TYR A 297 5.56 8.79 -23.70
N LEU A 298 6.37 7.77 -23.98
CA LEU A 298 5.89 6.46 -24.42
C LEU A 298 5.03 5.82 -23.34
N MET A 299 5.51 5.84 -22.09
CA MET A 299 4.79 5.30 -20.95
C MET A 299 3.46 6.03 -20.71
N ALA A 300 3.48 7.37 -20.70
CA ALA A 300 2.26 8.16 -20.52
C ALA A 300 1.22 7.89 -21.63
N CYS A 301 1.67 7.79 -22.89
CA CYS A 301 0.78 7.46 -24.00
C CYS A 301 0.17 6.05 -23.87
N ASN A 302 0.94 5.07 -23.40
CA ASN A 302 0.45 3.71 -23.18
C ASN A 302 -0.57 3.67 -22.03
N LEU A 303 -0.25 4.30 -20.90
CA LEU A 303 -1.15 4.37 -19.73
C LEU A 303 -2.48 5.05 -20.04
N VAL A 304 -2.48 6.12 -20.84
CA VAL A 304 -3.73 6.79 -21.22
C VAL A 304 -4.58 5.94 -22.16
N LYS A 305 -3.96 5.15 -23.05
CA LYS A 305 -4.67 4.24 -23.95
C LYS A 305 -5.34 3.11 -23.18
N ASP A 306 -4.61 2.52 -22.23
CA ASP A 306 -5.08 1.35 -21.49
C ASP A 306 -6.05 1.74 -20.36
N TYR A 307 -5.75 2.84 -19.65
CA TYR A 307 -6.50 3.27 -18.46
C TYR A 307 -6.81 4.78 -18.48
N PRO A 308 -7.82 5.22 -19.26
CA PRO A 308 -8.17 6.64 -19.35
C PRO A 308 -8.85 7.20 -18.10
N GLN A 309 -9.40 6.33 -17.24
CA GLN A 309 -10.11 6.73 -16.01
C GLN A 309 -9.22 6.70 -14.76
N MET A 310 -7.99 6.21 -14.87
CA MET A 310 -7.07 6.12 -13.73
C MET A 310 -6.29 7.42 -13.57
N ALA A 311 -6.20 7.94 -12.35
CA ALA A 311 -5.47 9.19 -12.06
C ALA A 311 -3.98 9.11 -12.39
N LEU A 312 -3.37 7.93 -12.16
CA LEU A 312 -1.98 7.61 -12.48
C LEU A 312 -1.61 7.89 -13.94
N SER A 313 -2.50 7.59 -14.88
CA SER A 313 -2.26 7.81 -16.32
C SER A 313 -2.10 9.30 -16.65
N TRP A 314 -2.95 10.14 -16.07
CA TRP A 314 -2.89 11.60 -16.27
C TRP A 314 -1.74 12.23 -15.48
N PHE A 315 -1.38 11.65 -14.34
CA PHE A 315 -0.17 12.00 -13.60
C PHE A 315 1.09 11.79 -14.44
N ALA A 316 1.22 10.63 -15.12
CA ALA A 316 2.35 10.35 -16.01
C ALA A 316 2.48 11.39 -17.16
N VAL A 317 1.35 11.80 -17.76
CA VAL A 317 1.32 12.87 -18.75
C VAL A 317 1.76 14.21 -18.14
N GLY A 318 1.32 14.52 -16.93
CA GLY A 318 1.73 15.69 -16.17
C GLY A 318 3.25 15.73 -15.92
N CYS A 319 3.83 14.60 -15.52
CA CYS A 319 5.28 14.42 -15.33
C CYS A 319 6.06 14.63 -16.62
N TYR A 320 5.58 14.10 -17.75
CA TYR A 320 6.20 14.32 -19.06
C TYR A 320 6.26 15.81 -19.43
N TYR A 321 5.14 16.53 -19.31
CA TYR A 321 5.11 17.96 -19.59
C TYR A 321 5.94 18.78 -18.59
N TYR A 322 6.05 18.29 -17.35
CA TYR A 322 6.94 18.86 -16.34
C TYR A 322 8.41 18.74 -16.76
N CYS A 323 8.87 17.57 -17.22
CA CYS A 323 10.24 17.36 -17.71
C CYS A 323 10.59 18.29 -18.90
N ILE A 324 9.61 18.58 -19.77
CA ILE A 324 9.78 19.49 -20.92
C ILE A 324 9.69 20.97 -20.50
N LYS A 325 9.50 21.26 -19.20
CA LYS A 325 9.33 22.60 -18.63
C LYS A 325 8.12 23.34 -19.18
N LYS A 326 7.09 22.61 -19.63
CA LYS A 326 5.78 23.15 -20.02
C LYS A 326 4.83 23.10 -18.83
N TYR A 327 5.13 23.92 -17.83
CA TYR A 327 4.42 23.90 -16.55
C TYR A 327 2.92 24.19 -16.67
N ASP A 328 2.47 25.04 -17.61
CA ASP A 328 1.05 25.31 -17.84
C ASP A 328 0.25 24.08 -18.28
N GLN A 329 0.83 23.27 -19.17
CA GLN A 329 0.19 22.04 -19.64
C GLN A 329 0.23 20.99 -18.53
N SER A 330 1.37 20.88 -17.84
CA SER A 330 1.54 19.99 -16.69
C SER A 330 0.49 20.24 -15.59
N ARG A 331 0.25 21.51 -15.21
CA ARG A 331 -0.81 21.89 -14.25
C ARG A 331 -2.19 21.38 -14.64
N ARG A 332 -2.57 21.50 -15.92
CA ARG A 332 -3.89 21.02 -16.39
C ARG A 332 -4.04 19.51 -16.24
N TYR A 333 -2.98 18.75 -16.51
CA TYR A 333 -3.03 17.29 -16.38
C TYR A 333 -2.95 16.81 -14.94
N PHE A 334 -2.17 17.49 -14.08
CA PHE A 334 -2.20 17.22 -12.64
C PHE A 334 -3.56 17.57 -12.01
N SER A 335 -4.17 18.69 -12.38
CA SER A 335 -5.54 19.04 -11.96
C SER A 335 -6.56 18.00 -12.44
N LYS A 336 -6.38 17.46 -13.66
CA LYS A 336 -7.21 16.35 -14.13
C LYS A 336 -7.00 15.09 -13.30
N ALA A 337 -5.77 14.74 -12.94
CA ALA A 337 -5.47 13.59 -12.08
C ALA A 337 -6.13 13.73 -10.70
N THR A 338 -6.01 14.90 -10.05
CA THR A 338 -6.63 15.14 -8.74
C THR A 338 -8.17 15.19 -8.80
N SER A 339 -8.76 15.56 -9.95
CA SER A 339 -10.21 15.49 -10.15
C SER A 339 -10.75 14.08 -10.32
N LEU A 340 -9.93 13.15 -10.82
CA LEU A 340 -10.28 11.74 -10.95
C LEU A 340 -10.13 11.02 -9.62
N ASP A 341 -9.03 11.29 -8.92
CA ASP A 341 -8.77 10.75 -7.59
C ASP A 341 -8.22 11.84 -6.67
N GLY A 342 -9.07 12.30 -5.75
CA GLY A 342 -8.69 13.29 -4.74
C GLY A 342 -7.81 12.70 -3.63
N THR A 343 -7.79 11.37 -3.49
CA THR A 343 -7.01 10.65 -2.47
C THR A 343 -5.61 10.28 -2.92
N PHE A 344 -5.25 10.56 -4.19
CA PHE A 344 -3.95 10.24 -4.78
C PHE A 344 -2.92 11.36 -4.58
N PRO A 345 -1.97 11.25 -3.62
CA PRO A 345 -1.20 12.43 -3.24
C PRO A 345 0.01 12.76 -4.11
N PRO A 346 0.67 11.84 -4.86
CA PRO A 346 1.68 12.22 -5.85
C PRO A 346 1.16 13.25 -6.87
N ALA A 347 -0.12 13.20 -7.25
CA ALA A 347 -0.70 14.21 -8.12
C ALA A 347 -0.77 15.60 -7.47
N TRP A 348 -1.10 15.68 -6.17
CA TRP A 348 -1.08 16.95 -5.43
C TRP A 348 0.33 17.53 -5.30
N ILE A 349 1.33 16.66 -5.09
CA ILE A 349 2.75 17.05 -5.05
C ILE A 349 3.19 17.59 -6.42
N GLY A 350 2.94 16.84 -7.50
CA GLY A 350 3.25 17.28 -8.86
C GLY A 350 2.55 18.60 -9.22
N TYR A 351 1.32 18.79 -8.76
CA TYR A 351 0.58 20.03 -8.94
C TYR A 351 1.24 21.21 -8.20
N GLY A 352 1.64 21.01 -6.94
CA GLY A 352 2.38 22.02 -6.16
C GLY A 352 3.72 22.38 -6.79
N ASN A 353 4.47 21.37 -7.27
CA ASN A 353 5.75 21.56 -7.93
C ASN A 353 5.63 22.36 -9.23
N ALA A 354 4.55 22.15 -10.00
CA ALA A 354 4.28 22.91 -11.21
C ALA A 354 3.96 24.38 -10.93
N TYR A 355 3.35 24.70 -9.77
CA TYR A 355 3.17 26.08 -9.30
C TYR A 355 4.45 26.71 -8.76
N ALA A 356 5.24 25.94 -8.00
CA ALA A 356 6.51 26.40 -7.46
C ALA A 356 7.48 26.81 -8.59
N ALA A 357 7.53 26.01 -9.66
CA ALA A 357 8.34 26.31 -10.85
C ALA A 357 7.86 27.56 -11.64
N GLN A 358 6.66 28.07 -11.36
CA GLN A 358 6.12 29.31 -11.93
C GLN A 358 6.16 30.49 -10.94
N GLU A 359 6.81 30.32 -9.78
CA GLU A 359 6.89 31.33 -8.72
C GLU A 359 5.53 31.71 -8.09
N GLU A 360 4.49 30.89 -8.31
CA GLU A 360 3.15 31.06 -7.69
C GLU A 360 3.10 30.36 -6.31
N GLY A 361 3.82 30.92 -5.34
CA GLY A 361 4.04 30.31 -4.01
C GLY A 361 2.77 30.01 -3.20
N ASP A 362 1.77 30.90 -3.21
CA ASP A 362 0.54 30.72 -2.42
C ASP A 362 -0.27 29.50 -2.89
N GLN A 363 -0.37 29.30 -4.20
CA GLN A 363 -1.09 28.17 -4.78
C GLN A 363 -0.32 26.86 -4.56
N ALA A 364 1.01 26.89 -4.71
CA ALA A 364 1.88 25.76 -4.38
C ALA A 364 1.70 25.31 -2.93
N MET A 365 1.72 26.25 -1.98
CA MET A 365 1.53 25.95 -0.55
C MET A 365 0.16 25.36 -0.24
N SER A 366 -0.89 25.79 -0.96
CA SER A 366 -2.22 25.19 -0.79
C SER A 366 -2.23 23.71 -1.21
N ALA A 367 -1.57 23.37 -2.33
CA ALA A 367 -1.46 22.01 -2.85
C ALA A 367 -0.60 21.11 -1.96
N TYR A 368 0.52 21.64 -1.43
CA TYR A 368 1.34 20.90 -0.47
C TYR A 368 0.62 20.66 0.85
N ARG A 369 -0.17 21.62 1.34
CA ARG A 369 -0.99 21.42 2.55
C ARG A 369 -2.04 20.34 2.36
N THR A 370 -2.64 20.24 1.17
CA THR A 370 -3.57 19.14 0.86
C THR A 370 -2.85 17.81 0.76
N ALA A 371 -1.67 17.75 0.13
CA ALA A 371 -0.85 16.54 0.09
C ALA A 371 -0.45 16.08 1.50
N ALA A 372 -0.03 17.01 2.36
CA ALA A 372 0.34 16.74 3.76
C ALA A 372 -0.81 16.18 4.61
N ARG A 373 -2.06 16.60 4.33
CA ARG A 373 -3.25 16.05 4.99
C ARG A 373 -3.55 14.61 4.57
N LEU A 374 -3.14 14.23 3.35
CA LEU A 374 -3.31 12.89 2.81
C LEU A 374 -2.15 11.97 3.23
N PHE A 375 -0.92 12.49 3.31
CA PHE A 375 0.27 11.79 3.80
C PHE A 375 0.96 12.52 4.97
N PRO A 376 0.61 12.20 6.22
CA PRO A 376 1.31 12.74 7.39
C PRO A 376 2.68 12.08 7.64
N GLY A 377 2.87 10.80 7.29
CA GLY A 377 4.02 10.02 7.76
C GLY A 377 5.26 10.04 6.86
N SER A 378 5.15 10.31 5.55
CA SER A 378 6.32 10.58 4.70
C SER A 378 6.96 11.96 4.97
N MET A 379 6.28 12.78 5.79
CA MET A 379 6.47 14.21 5.94
C MET A 379 7.13 14.59 7.30
N LEU A 380 8.00 13.75 7.88
CA LEU A 380 8.93 14.26 8.90
C LEU A 380 10.01 15.17 8.29
N VAL A 381 10.18 15.14 6.97
CA VAL A 381 11.18 15.95 6.25
C VAL A 381 10.63 17.33 5.84
N VAL A 382 9.31 17.48 5.65
CA VAL A 382 8.71 18.75 5.18
C VAL A 382 8.28 19.67 6.34
N SER A 383 8.15 19.17 7.58
CA SER A 383 7.97 20.07 8.74
C SER A 383 9.20 20.93 9.01
N ASP A 384 10.39 20.43 8.70
CA ASP A 384 11.65 21.15 8.86
C ASP A 384 11.89 22.18 7.73
N THR A 385 11.26 22.01 6.56
CA THR A 385 11.28 22.98 5.44
C THR A 385 10.18 24.03 5.48
N LEU A 386 9.21 23.89 6.40
CA LEU A 386 8.25 24.95 6.75
C LEU A 386 8.88 26.10 7.56
N ASN A 387 10.19 26.03 7.84
CA ASN A 387 10.93 27.20 8.25
C ASN A 387 10.86 28.27 7.14
N PRO A 388 10.37 29.49 7.44
CA PRO A 388 10.23 30.54 6.44
C PRO A 388 11.55 30.89 5.72
N GLU A 389 12.70 30.62 6.37
CA GLU A 389 14.05 30.90 5.85
C GLU A 389 14.44 30.00 4.67
N THR A 390 14.05 28.71 4.65
CA THR A 390 14.32 27.80 3.52
C THR A 390 13.46 28.12 2.28
N PHE A 391 12.27 28.67 2.50
CA PHE A 391 11.36 29.11 1.43
C PHE A 391 11.85 30.39 0.74
N GLU A 392 12.49 31.29 1.50
CA GLU A 392 13.09 32.53 0.98
C GLU A 392 14.31 32.30 0.07
N HIS A 393 15.01 31.17 0.25
CA HIS A 393 16.08 30.74 -0.65
C HIS A 393 15.55 30.10 -1.96
N CYS A 394 14.42 29.37 -1.91
CA CYS A 394 13.74 28.87 -3.10
C CYS A 394 13.23 29.99 -4.02
N LEU A 395 12.74 31.09 -3.45
CA LEU A 395 12.31 32.29 -4.20
C LEU A 395 13.45 33.02 -4.94
N LYS A 396 14.72 32.69 -4.66
CA LYS A 396 15.88 33.33 -5.33
C LYS A 396 16.38 32.59 -6.57
N GLY A 397 15.69 31.55 -7.02
CA GLY A 397 16.02 30.87 -8.28
C GLY A 397 17.33 30.09 -8.25
N ASP A 398 17.75 29.60 -7.07
CA ASP A 398 18.91 28.73 -6.96
C ASP A 398 18.55 27.29 -7.41
N PRO A 399 19.20 26.72 -8.43
CA PRO A 399 18.91 25.36 -8.92
C PRO A 399 19.25 24.25 -7.90
N HIS A 400 19.93 24.59 -6.80
CA HIS A 400 20.14 23.70 -5.65
C HIS A 400 18.91 23.61 -4.73
N ALA A 401 18.06 24.63 -4.68
CA ALA A 401 16.87 24.67 -3.83
C ALA A 401 15.67 23.97 -4.49
N GLU A 402 15.57 24.02 -5.83
CA GLU A 402 14.64 23.17 -6.59
C GLU A 402 14.94 21.68 -6.35
N ARG A 403 16.21 21.26 -6.49
CA ARG A 403 16.64 19.89 -6.15
C ARG A 403 16.37 19.52 -4.70
N SER A 404 16.46 20.49 -3.77
CA SER A 404 16.16 20.28 -2.35
C SER A 404 14.67 20.00 -2.11
N CYS A 405 13.74 20.73 -2.74
CA CYS A 405 12.31 20.44 -2.62
C CYS A 405 11.91 19.10 -3.28
N TYR A 406 12.62 18.70 -4.34
CA TYR A 406 12.42 17.41 -5.03
C TYR A 406 12.99 16.21 -4.24
N SER A 407 14.21 16.35 -3.70
CA SER A 407 14.88 15.35 -2.85
C SER A 407 14.16 15.15 -1.51
N LEU A 408 13.66 16.22 -0.89
CA LEU A 408 13.12 16.16 0.48
C LEU A 408 11.71 15.57 0.59
N VAL A 409 10.97 15.44 -0.52
CA VAL A 409 9.63 14.83 -0.51
C VAL A 409 9.68 13.30 -0.62
N PHE A 410 10.83 12.73 -1.03
CA PHE A 410 11.03 11.27 -1.14
C PHE A 410 12.35 10.74 -0.54
N GLY A 411 13.10 11.53 0.24
CA GLY A 411 14.14 11.03 1.14
C GLY A 411 15.47 11.76 1.03
N GLU A 412 15.89 12.40 2.12
CA GLU A 412 17.30 12.46 2.53
C GLU A 412 17.37 12.47 4.07
N LEU A 413 17.87 11.37 4.63
CA LEU A 413 18.52 11.34 5.95
C LEU A 413 19.97 10.92 5.66
N LEU A 414 20.88 11.90 5.63
CA LEU A 414 22.29 11.85 6.07
C LEU A 414 23.19 12.77 5.22
N HIS A 415 23.40 14.00 5.70
CA HIS A 415 24.75 14.58 5.71
C HIS A 415 24.87 15.63 6.82
N ASN A 416 25.02 15.14 8.05
CA ASN A 416 25.80 15.85 9.05
C ASN A 416 26.82 14.85 9.60
N ASP A 417 28.07 15.30 9.70
CA ASP A 417 29.27 14.60 10.17
C ASP A 417 30.27 14.11 9.09
N ALA A 418 30.75 15.03 8.23
CA ALA A 418 32.05 14.84 7.56
C ALA A 418 32.75 16.13 7.08
N ALA A 419 32.44 17.31 7.64
CA ALA A 419 33.05 18.58 7.20
C ALA A 419 33.77 19.35 8.31
N ASN A 420 34.31 18.67 9.33
CA ASN A 420 35.10 19.28 10.39
C ASN A 420 36.41 18.51 10.64
N SER A 421 37.22 18.31 9.61
CA SER A 421 38.63 17.89 9.82
C SER A 421 39.56 18.10 8.62
N PHE A 422 39.42 19.14 7.81
CA PHE A 422 40.47 19.51 6.85
C PHE A 422 40.48 21.03 6.58
N SER A 423 40.95 21.80 7.55
CA SER A 423 41.26 23.21 7.36
C SER A 423 42.46 23.68 8.19
N HIS A 424 43.58 22.95 8.15
CA HIS A 424 44.88 23.55 8.41
C HIS A 424 45.96 22.77 7.65
N VAL A 425 46.53 23.39 6.61
CA VAL A 425 47.97 23.47 6.26
C VAL A 425 48.09 24.04 4.82
N LEU A 426 48.26 25.37 4.75
CA LEU A 426 49.06 26.18 3.80
C LEU A 426 48.75 26.18 2.27
N PRO A 427 49.20 27.20 1.51
CA PRO A 427 49.29 28.65 1.79
C PRO A 427 48.66 29.51 0.66
N ARG A 428 48.19 30.72 1.00
CA ARG A 428 47.66 31.70 0.03
C ARG A 428 48.78 32.44 -0.72
N ASN A 429 48.70 32.34 -2.04
CA ASN A 429 48.88 33.35 -3.09
C ASN A 429 50.01 34.39 -3.04
N ILE A 430 50.78 34.31 -4.13
CA ILE A 430 51.39 35.37 -4.92
C ILE A 430 50.50 36.62 -5.00
N GLY A 431 51.10 37.78 -4.69
CA GLY A 431 50.54 39.10 -4.94
C GLY A 431 51.68 40.13 -4.99
N ALA A 432 52.08 40.49 -6.20
CA ALA A 432 53.09 41.50 -6.47
C ALA A 432 52.63 42.92 -6.09
N ARG A 433 53.52 43.72 -5.49
CA ARG A 433 53.69 45.17 -5.71
C ARG A 433 54.94 45.67 -4.99
N GLY A 434 55.87 46.24 -5.74
CA GLY A 434 57.17 46.71 -5.25
C GLY A 434 57.16 48.11 -4.62
N ARG A 435 58.30 48.43 -3.98
CA ARG A 435 59.02 49.71 -3.91
C ARG A 435 60.11 49.59 -2.85
N GLY A 436 61.32 50.05 -3.16
CA GLY A 436 62.46 50.15 -2.24
C GLY A 436 63.69 49.49 -2.82
#